data_AF-A0A6N2RJW6-F1
#
_entry.id   AF-A0A6N2RJW6-F1
#
_cell.length_a   1.000
_cell.length_b   1.000
_cell.length_c   1.000
_cell.angle_alpha   90.00
_cell.angle_beta   90.00
_cell.angle_gamma   90.00
#
_symmetry.space_group_name_H-M   'P 1'
#
loop_
_entity.id
_entity.type
_entity.pdbx_description
1 polymer ?
#
loop_
_entity_poly.entity_id
_entity_poly.type
_entity_poly.pdbx_seq_one_letter_code
_entity_poly.pdbx_strand_id
1 'polypeptide(L)'
;MQFYETKIGNQFFTQQLPHLITALQKIAVALEQHGPALHLPSQVSLDYLKDLYYGNLEPDQYVYNEAIRRYTKEIIDLQSSLHQRLAPEDLELMETLEQTLDRRSCEEAETAFEVGFQTAMQMVAAGLSIPAETPKKGEDVE
;
A
#
# COMPACT_ATOMS: atom_id res chain seq x y z
N MET A 1 0.66 67.52 -5.55
CA MET A 1 1.67 66.54 -5.99
C MET A 1 1.02 65.18 -6.07
N GLN A 2 1.19 64.49 -7.18
CA GLN A 2 0.67 63.14 -7.36
C GLN A 2 1.64 62.11 -6.75
N PHE A 3 1.12 60.98 -6.26
CA PHE A 3 1.91 59.98 -5.54
C PHE A 3 3.12 59.49 -6.34
N TYR A 4 2.97 59.25 -7.65
CA TYR A 4 4.05 58.79 -8.53
C TYR A 4 5.18 59.82 -8.74
N GLU A 5 4.93 61.10 -8.46
CA GLU A 5 5.93 62.18 -8.55
C GLU A 5 6.78 62.27 -7.27
N THR A 6 6.37 61.61 -6.19
CA THR A 6 7.11 61.59 -4.93
C THR A 6 8.24 60.56 -4.99
N LYS A 7 9.33 60.80 -4.25
CA LYS A 7 10.44 59.83 -4.13
C LYS A 7 9.96 58.45 -3.68
N ILE A 8 8.99 58.43 -2.76
CA ILE A 8 8.38 57.20 -2.22
C ILE A 8 7.55 56.49 -3.30
N GLY A 9 6.71 57.20 -4.05
CA GLY A 9 5.94 56.61 -5.15
C GLY A 9 6.83 56.09 -6.26
N ASN A 10 7.89 56.81 -6.61
CA ASN A 10 8.87 56.34 -7.59
C ASN A 10 9.54 55.02 -7.14
N GLN A 11 9.96 54.92 -5.87
CA GLN A 11 10.49 53.67 -5.31
C GLN A 11 9.45 52.54 -5.27
N PHE A 12 8.19 52.84 -4.98
CA PHE A 12 7.11 51.86 -4.99
C PHE A 12 6.92 51.25 -6.40
N PHE A 13 6.86 52.07 -7.44
CA PHE A 13 6.64 51.59 -8.81
C PHE A 13 7.89 50.97 -9.44
N THR A 14 9.09 51.44 -9.12
CA THR A 14 10.35 50.94 -9.72
C THR A 14 10.94 49.75 -9.00
N GLN A 15 10.67 49.58 -7.70
CA GLN A 15 11.24 48.50 -6.90
C GLN A 15 10.15 47.61 -6.30
N GLN A 16 9.29 48.14 -5.43
CA GLN A 16 8.39 47.28 -4.64
C GLN A 16 7.36 46.52 -5.48
N LEU A 17 6.76 47.19 -6.47
CA LEU A 17 5.75 46.59 -7.33
C LEU A 17 6.34 45.46 -8.22
N PRO A 18 7.50 45.63 -8.87
CA PRO A 18 8.21 44.53 -9.52
C PRO A 18 8.56 43.35 -8.58
N HIS A 19 8.97 43.62 -7.34
CA HIS A 19 9.27 42.56 -6.37
C HIS A 19 8.01 41.79 -5.97
N LEU A 20 6.89 42.48 -5.78
CA LEU A 20 5.60 41.85 -5.48
C LEU A 20 5.12 40.96 -6.63
N ILE A 21 5.23 41.45 -7.87
CA ILE A 21 4.90 40.68 -9.08
C ILE A 21 5.77 39.43 -9.17
N THR A 22 7.07 39.56 -8.92
CA THR A 22 8.01 38.43 -8.94
C THR A 22 7.69 37.41 -7.85
N ALA A 23 7.33 37.86 -6.64
CA ALA A 23 6.92 36.99 -5.56
C ALA A 23 5.63 36.23 -5.90
N LEU A 24 4.63 36.92 -6.46
CA LEU A 24 3.39 36.31 -6.92
C LEU A 24 3.63 35.29 -8.04
N GLN A 25 4.51 35.58 -9.00
CA GLN A 25 4.90 34.63 -10.05
C GLN A 25 5.59 33.40 -9.46
N LYS A 26 6.50 33.55 -8.50
CA LYS A 26 7.14 32.43 -7.81
C LYS A 26 6.14 31.56 -7.06
N ILE A 27 5.17 32.18 -6.37
CA ILE A 27 4.10 31.46 -5.68
C ILE A 27 3.21 30.74 -6.69
N ALA A 28 2.83 31.37 -7.79
CA ALA A 28 2.04 30.75 -8.85
C ALA A 28 2.75 29.53 -9.44
N VAL A 29 4.05 29.65 -9.77
CA VAL A 29 4.87 28.53 -10.26
C VAL A 29 4.97 27.41 -9.23
N ALA A 30 5.16 27.73 -7.94
CA ALA A 30 5.21 26.74 -6.87
C ALA A 30 3.86 26.03 -6.65
N LEU A 31 2.74 26.71 -6.86
CA LEU A 31 1.39 26.13 -6.80
C LEU A 31 1.04 25.32 -8.06
N GLU A 32 1.52 25.74 -9.24
CA GLU A 32 1.40 24.99 -10.50
C GLU A 32 2.25 23.72 -10.49
N GLN A 33 3.36 23.70 -9.76
CA GLN A 33 4.10 22.49 -9.39
C GLN A 33 3.27 21.69 -8.39
N HIS A 34 2.19 21.08 -8.88
CA HIS A 34 1.48 20.04 -8.15
C HIS A 34 2.52 18.96 -7.87
N GLY A 35 2.83 18.74 -6.59
CA GLY A 35 3.76 17.69 -6.14
C GLY A 35 3.43 16.38 -6.87
N PRO A 36 4.44 15.55 -7.18
CA PRO A 36 4.37 14.54 -8.22
C PRO A 36 3.03 13.81 -8.16
N ALA A 37 2.15 14.12 -9.12
CA ALA A 37 0.90 13.40 -9.31
C ALA A 37 1.32 11.99 -9.75
N LEU A 38 1.49 11.11 -8.76
CA LEU A 38 2.02 9.79 -9.01
C LEU A 38 0.95 9.01 -9.78
N HIS A 39 1.08 9.03 -11.09
CA HIS A 39 0.32 8.16 -11.98
C HIS A 39 0.86 6.74 -11.76
N LEU A 40 0.34 6.04 -10.75
CA LEU A 40 0.48 4.59 -10.71
C LEU A 40 -0.19 4.06 -11.98
N PRO A 41 0.52 3.28 -12.83
CA PRO A 41 -0.12 2.56 -13.91
C PRO A 41 -1.10 1.56 -13.29
N SER A 42 -2.35 1.98 -13.18
CA SER A 42 -3.46 1.14 -12.75
C SER A 42 -3.69 0.11 -13.85
N GLN A 43 -3.10 -1.08 -13.70
CA GLN A 43 -3.53 -2.29 -14.41
C GLN A 43 -4.78 -2.90 -13.76
N VAL A 44 -5.59 -2.09 -13.08
CA VAL A 44 -6.83 -2.58 -12.47
C VAL A 44 -7.87 -2.70 -13.58
N SER A 45 -8.34 -3.92 -13.83
CA SER A 45 -9.42 -4.18 -14.78
C SER A 45 -10.64 -3.29 -14.48
N LEU A 46 -11.34 -2.83 -15.51
CA LEU A 46 -12.58 -2.07 -15.34
C LEU A 46 -13.64 -2.86 -14.55
N ASP A 47 -13.58 -4.18 -14.64
CA ASP A 47 -14.47 -5.11 -13.95
C ASP A 47 -13.98 -5.47 -12.54
N TYR A 48 -12.88 -4.91 -12.04
CA TYR A 48 -12.29 -5.31 -10.76
C TYR A 48 -13.28 -5.28 -9.59
N LEU A 49 -14.11 -4.24 -9.47
CA LEU A 49 -15.11 -4.15 -8.39
C LEU A 49 -16.24 -5.17 -8.56
N LYS A 50 -16.57 -5.50 -9.81
CA LYS A 50 -17.55 -6.53 -10.14
C LYS A 50 -16.99 -7.90 -9.78
N ASP A 51 -15.74 -8.17 -10.16
CA ASP A 51 -15.03 -9.41 -9.83
C ASP A 51 -14.80 -9.55 -8.32
N LEU A 52 -14.52 -8.44 -7.61
CA LEU A 52 -14.46 -8.42 -6.15
C LEU A 52 -15.81 -8.77 -5.53
N TYR A 53 -16.88 -8.13 -6.00
CA TYR A 53 -18.23 -8.35 -5.49
C TYR A 53 -18.70 -9.81 -5.68
N TYR A 54 -18.31 -10.43 -6.79
CA TYR A 54 -18.63 -11.82 -7.08
C TYR A 54 -17.61 -12.84 -6.52
N GLY A 55 -16.55 -12.39 -5.84
CA GLY A 55 -15.50 -13.28 -5.32
C GLY A 55 -14.58 -13.88 -6.38
N ASN A 56 -14.61 -13.38 -7.62
CA ASN A 56 -13.75 -13.85 -8.71
C ASN A 56 -12.28 -13.42 -8.57
N LEU A 57 -11.98 -12.56 -7.61
CA LEU A 57 -10.61 -12.17 -7.26
C LEU A 57 -9.95 -13.13 -6.26
N GLU A 58 -10.65 -14.17 -5.80
CA GLU A 58 -10.05 -15.13 -4.89
C GLU A 58 -8.85 -15.82 -5.57
N PRO A 59 -7.66 -15.78 -4.94
CA PRO A 59 -6.45 -16.39 -5.48
C PRO A 59 -6.56 -17.91 -5.63
N ASP A 60 -7.62 -18.52 -5.08
CA ASP A 60 -7.86 -19.96 -5.11
C ASP A 60 -7.89 -20.56 -6.52
N GLN A 61 -8.28 -19.77 -7.53
CA GLN A 61 -8.21 -20.18 -8.94
C GLN A 61 -6.77 -20.46 -9.42
N TYR A 62 -5.76 -19.87 -8.78
CA TYR A 62 -4.34 -20.10 -9.04
C TYR A 62 -3.70 -21.12 -8.09
N VAL A 63 -4.36 -21.42 -6.96
CA VAL A 63 -3.85 -22.34 -5.94
C VAL A 63 -4.13 -23.80 -6.33
N TYR A 64 -5.27 -24.11 -6.96
CA TYR A 64 -5.61 -25.48 -7.41
C TYR A 64 -4.79 -25.96 -8.63
N ASN A 65 -3.49 -26.15 -8.43
CA ASN A 65 -2.60 -26.79 -9.40
C ASN A 65 -2.65 -28.33 -9.30
N GLU A 66 -2.12 -29.03 -10.30
CA GLU A 66 -2.12 -30.49 -10.35
C GLU A 66 -1.41 -31.14 -9.15
N ALA A 67 -0.39 -30.49 -8.59
CA ALA A 67 0.34 -30.98 -7.43
C ALA A 67 -0.55 -30.97 -6.18
N ILE A 68 -1.32 -29.91 -5.95
CA ILE A 68 -2.27 -29.84 -4.83
C ILE A 68 -3.30 -30.95 -4.95
N ARG A 69 -3.89 -31.16 -6.14
CA ARG A 69 -4.85 -32.26 -6.36
C ARG A 69 -4.25 -33.63 -6.05
N ARG A 70 -2.98 -33.85 -6.43
CA ARG A 70 -2.26 -35.08 -6.12
C ARG A 70 -2.07 -35.25 -4.62
N TYR A 71 -1.60 -34.23 -3.91
CA TYR A 71 -1.42 -34.30 -2.46
C TYR A 71 -2.74 -34.48 -1.72
N THR A 72 -3.82 -33.81 -2.15
CA THR A 72 -5.17 -34.04 -1.59
C THR A 72 -5.56 -35.51 -1.68
N LYS A 73 -5.31 -36.15 -2.84
CA LYS A 73 -5.60 -37.58 -3.00
C LYS A 73 -4.73 -38.46 -2.09
N GLU A 74 -3.42 -38.19 -2.02
CA GLU A 74 -2.51 -38.93 -1.13
C GLU A 74 -2.92 -38.80 0.34
N ILE A 75 -3.37 -37.61 0.77
CA ILE A 75 -3.89 -37.37 2.13
C ILE A 75 -5.15 -38.21 2.38
N ILE A 76 -6.12 -38.21 1.46
CA ILE A 76 -7.36 -38.99 1.60
C ILE A 76 -7.06 -40.50 1.71
N ASP A 77 -6.13 -41.00 0.90
CA ASP A 77 -5.75 -42.42 0.92
C ASP A 77 -5.07 -42.81 2.24
N LEU A 78 -4.22 -41.92 2.78
CA LEU A 78 -3.57 -42.09 4.08
C LEU A 78 -4.57 -42.02 5.24
N GLN A 79 -5.47 -41.03 5.25
CA GLN A 79 -6.53 -40.91 6.25
C GLN A 79 -7.42 -42.15 6.25
N SER A 80 -7.83 -42.64 5.07
CA SER A 80 -8.63 -43.86 4.94
C SER A 80 -7.91 -45.08 5.52
N SER A 81 -6.60 -45.18 5.30
CA SER A 81 -5.78 -46.27 5.83
C SER A 81 -5.59 -46.19 7.35
N LEU A 82 -5.49 -44.98 7.91
CA LEU A 82 -5.45 -44.74 9.36
C LEU A 82 -6.78 -45.14 10.01
N HIS A 83 -7.90 -44.72 9.43
CA HIS A 83 -9.24 -45.04 9.94
C HIS A 83 -9.52 -46.54 10.07
N GLN A 84 -8.93 -47.37 9.19
CA GLN A 84 -9.09 -48.82 9.26
C GLN A 84 -8.25 -49.51 10.36
N ARG A 85 -7.26 -48.81 10.93
CA ARG A 85 -6.26 -49.40 11.83
C ARG A 85 -6.39 -48.96 13.28
N LEU A 86 -7.01 -47.81 13.53
CA LEU A 86 -7.08 -47.19 14.86
C LEU A 86 -8.35 -47.56 15.60
N ALA A 87 -8.28 -47.55 16.94
CA ALA A 87 -9.45 -47.67 17.79
C ALA A 87 -10.28 -46.37 17.76
N PRO A 88 -11.58 -46.40 18.11
CA PRO A 88 -12.44 -45.22 18.05
C PRO A 88 -11.93 -44.04 18.90
N GLU A 89 -11.37 -44.33 20.07
CA GLU A 89 -10.81 -43.33 20.99
C GLU A 89 -9.57 -42.62 20.40
N ASP A 90 -8.73 -43.36 19.67
CA ASP A 90 -7.56 -42.79 19.00
C ASP A 90 -7.97 -41.97 17.76
N LEU A 91 -9.09 -42.31 17.13
CA LEU A 91 -9.66 -41.55 16.01
C LEU A 91 -10.20 -40.19 16.46
N GLU A 92 -10.92 -40.12 17.57
CA GLU A 92 -11.37 -38.84 18.13
C GLU A 92 -10.19 -37.93 18.50
N LEU A 93 -9.11 -38.50 19.04
CA LEU A 93 -7.89 -37.76 19.35
C LEU A 93 -7.20 -37.25 18.07
N MET A 94 -7.19 -38.06 17.00
CA MET A 94 -6.65 -37.69 15.70
C MET A 94 -7.44 -36.56 15.05
N GLU A 95 -8.78 -36.63 15.04
CA GLU A 95 -9.63 -35.55 14.52
C GLU A 95 -9.42 -34.24 15.28
N THR A 96 -9.31 -34.32 16.61
CA THR A 96 -9.02 -33.14 17.45
C THR A 96 -7.66 -32.53 17.12
N LEU A 97 -6.64 -33.36 16.86
CA LEU A 97 -5.33 -32.91 16.41
C LEU A 97 -5.41 -32.22 15.05
N GLU A 98 -6.08 -32.83 14.06
CA GLU A 98 -6.27 -32.26 12.72
C GLU A 98 -6.96 -30.89 12.80
N GLN A 99 -8.08 -30.78 13.53
CA GLN A 99 -8.77 -29.51 13.74
C GLN A 99 -7.88 -28.44 14.37
N THR A 100 -7.02 -28.83 15.32
CA THR A 100 -6.10 -27.90 15.98
C THR A 100 -5.01 -27.43 15.02
N LEU A 101 -4.47 -28.33 14.19
CA LEU A 101 -3.48 -28.00 13.17
C LEU A 101 -4.07 -27.09 12.09
N ASP A 102 -5.30 -27.36 11.64
CA ASP A 102 -6.01 -26.54 10.68
C ASP A 102 -6.25 -25.13 11.23
N ARG A 103 -6.76 -25.03 12.46
CA ARG A 103 -6.98 -23.74 13.12
C ARG A 103 -5.69 -22.93 13.24
N ARG A 104 -4.60 -23.57 13.68
CA ARG A 104 -3.28 -22.93 13.78
C ARG A 104 -2.78 -22.47 12.40
N SER A 105 -3.02 -23.26 11.35
CA SER A 105 -2.64 -22.89 9.98
C SER A 105 -3.46 -21.71 9.45
N CYS A 106 -4.76 -21.64 9.77
CA CYS A 106 -5.60 -20.49 9.45
C CYS A 106 -5.11 -19.22 10.16
N GLU A 107 -4.86 -19.28 11.47
CA GLU A 107 -4.35 -18.14 12.26
C GLU A 107 -3.00 -17.64 11.71
N GLU A 108 -2.10 -18.54 11.29
CA GLU A 108 -0.85 -18.18 10.62
C GLU A 108 -1.07 -17.49 9.28
N ALA A 109 -1.96 -18.03 8.44
CA ALA A 109 -2.26 -17.47 7.14
C ALA A 109 -2.88 -16.07 7.25
N GLU A 110 -3.82 -15.87 8.18
CA GLU A 110 -4.44 -14.58 8.48
C GLU A 110 -3.40 -13.56 8.93
N THR A 111 -2.55 -13.94 9.89
CA THR A 111 -1.49 -13.05 10.41
C THR A 111 -0.48 -12.69 9.32
N ALA A 112 -0.06 -13.68 8.53
CA ALA A 112 0.86 -13.46 7.41
C ALA A 112 0.26 -12.53 6.36
N PHE A 113 -1.03 -12.66 6.06
CA PHE A 113 -1.74 -11.79 5.15
C PHE A 113 -1.82 -10.36 5.71
N GLU A 114 -2.23 -10.18 6.96
CA GLU A 114 -2.34 -8.87 7.61
C GLU A 114 -1.00 -8.13 7.61
N VAL A 115 0.04 -8.78 8.10
CA VAL A 115 1.40 -8.21 8.15
C VAL A 115 1.93 -7.95 6.74
N GLY A 116 1.69 -8.87 5.79
CA GLY A 116 2.09 -8.71 4.39
C GLY A 116 1.43 -7.51 3.73
N PHE A 117 0.12 -7.35 3.90
CA PHE A 117 -0.63 -6.21 3.39
C PHE A 117 -0.18 -4.89 4.04
N GLN A 118 -0.05 -4.86 5.37
CA GLN A 118 0.43 -3.68 6.09
C GLN A 118 1.82 -3.27 5.60
N THR A 119 2.73 -4.23 5.42
CA THR A 119 4.08 -4.00 4.90
C THR A 119 4.04 -3.43 3.48
N ALA A 120 3.24 -4.02 2.59
CA ALA A 120 3.09 -3.53 1.22
C ALA A 120 2.55 -2.09 1.18
N MET A 121 1.54 -1.78 1.99
CA MET A 121 0.98 -0.43 2.09
C MET A 121 1.98 0.58 2.66
N GLN A 122 2.79 0.19 3.64
CA GLN A 122 3.89 1.03 4.15
C GLN A 122 4.94 1.30 3.07
N MET A 123 5.31 0.30 2.27
CA MET A 123 6.24 0.49 1.14
C MET A 123 5.68 1.45 0.09
N VAL A 124 4.39 1.34 -0.24
CA VAL A 124 3.70 2.29 -1.13
C VAL A 124 3.74 3.69 -0.53
N ALA A 125 3.35 3.85 0.74
CA ALA A 125 3.38 5.15 1.42
C ALA A 125 4.79 5.76 1.46
N ALA A 126 5.81 4.95 1.72
CA ALA A 126 7.21 5.38 1.70
C ALA A 126 7.67 5.82 0.30
N GLY A 127 7.29 5.09 -0.75
CA GLY A 127 7.61 5.44 -2.14
C GLY A 127 6.89 6.70 -2.63
N LEU A 128 5.72 7.00 -2.08
CA LEU A 128 4.94 8.22 -2.36
C LEU A 128 5.38 9.43 -1.50
N SER A 129 6.09 9.18 -0.40
CA SER A 129 6.48 10.24 0.55
C SER A 129 7.65 11.04 -0.02
N ILE A 130 7.52 12.37 0.02
CA ILE A 130 8.64 13.27 -0.27
C ILE A 130 9.61 13.18 0.92
N PRO A 131 10.93 12.96 0.71
CA PRO A 131 11.89 13.01 1.80
C PRO A 131 11.77 14.36 2.49
N ALA A 132 11.53 14.37 3.81
CA ALA A 132 11.55 15.62 4.56
C ALA A 132 12.94 16.26 4.35
N GLU A 133 12.98 17.44 3.73
CA GLU A 133 14.18 18.26 3.73
C GLU A 133 14.60 18.43 5.19
N THR A 134 15.72 17.82 5.56
CA THR A 134 16.35 18.11 6.83
C THR A 134 16.68 19.59 6.81
N PRO A 135 16.17 20.41 7.76
CA PRO A 135 16.55 21.81 7.81
C PRO A 135 18.07 21.82 8.01
N LYS A 136 18.80 22.34 7.00
CA LYS A 136 20.23 22.59 7.14
C LYS A 136 20.42 23.53 8.31
N LYS A 137 20.84 22.94 9.42
CA LYS A 137 21.20 23.63 10.64
C LYS A 137 22.58 24.25 10.43
N GLY A 138 22.60 25.55 10.10
CA GLY A 138 23.74 26.45 10.22
C GLY A 138 24.67 26.50 9.01
N GLU A 139 24.98 27.72 8.55
CA GLU A 139 26.33 28.18 8.17
C GLU A 139 26.27 29.69 7.84
N ASP A 140 26.64 30.48 8.85
CA ASP A 140 27.55 31.63 8.82
C ASP A 140 27.65 32.49 7.56
N VAL A 141 27.33 33.78 7.67
CA VAL A 141 28.20 34.87 7.16
C VAL A 141 28.07 36.09 8.08
N GLU A 142 29.22 36.55 8.57
CA GLU A 142 29.54 37.82 9.23
C GLU A 142 29.06 39.08 8.50
#